data_AF-H9X244-F1
#
_entry.id   AF-H9X244-F1
#
_cell.length_a   1.000
_cell.length_b   1.000
_cell.length_c   1.000
_cell.angle_alpha   90.00
_cell.angle_beta   90.00
_cell.angle_gamma   90.00
#
_symmetry.space_group_name_H-M   'P 1'
#
loop_
_entity.id
_entity.type
_entity.pdbx_description
1 polymer ?
#
loop_
_entity_poly.entity_id
_entity_poly.type
_entity_poly.pdbx_seq_one_letter_code
_entity_poly.pdbx_strand_id
1 'polypeptide(L)' 'GMFCMGDNTQWSMMSDSQLHLSAKVEDGTTVCLDGSSIPSVVTNKCNCLSGDSSCDPASQWFKIITTTRSSS' A
#
# COMPACT_ATOMS: atom_id res chain seq x y z
N GLY A 1 -4.59 0.09 14.28
CA GLY A 1 -3.83 0.61 13.13
C GLY A 1 -2.40 0.83 13.58
N MET A 2 -1.43 0.47 12.74
CA MET A 2 -0.02 0.74 13.01
C MET A 2 0.28 2.17 12.53
N PHE A 3 0.86 2.99 13.41
CA PHE A 3 1.25 4.36 13.07
C PHE A 3 2.68 4.35 12.53
N CYS A 4 2.89 4.80 11.29
CA CYS A 4 4.22 4.99 10.72
C CYS A 4 4.87 6.23 11.37
N MET A 5 5.60 6.06 12.47
CA MET A 5 6.28 7.14 13.19
C MET A 5 7.76 7.31 12.80
N GLY A 6 8.21 6.74 11.69
CA GLY A 6 9.58 6.85 11.22
C GLY A 6 9.76 7.90 10.14
N ASP A 7 10.66 8.86 10.38
CA ASP A 7 11.32 9.62 9.32
C ASP A 7 11.93 8.60 8.35
N ASN A 8 11.63 8.70 7.04
CA ASN A 8 12.07 7.79 5.96
C ASN A 8 11.24 6.53 5.67
N THR A 9 9.96 6.49 6.03
CA THR A 9 9.08 5.43 5.50
C THR A 9 8.80 5.69 4.01
N GLN A 10 9.65 5.14 3.14
CA GLN A 10 9.50 5.22 1.69
C GLN A 10 8.45 4.22 1.22
N TRP A 11 7.46 4.71 0.50
CA TRP A 11 6.43 3.89 -0.13
C TRP A 11 6.86 3.53 -1.55
N SER A 12 6.64 2.28 -1.94
CA SER A 12 6.99 1.75 -3.27
C SER A 12 5.87 0.90 -3.83
N MET A 13 5.69 0.94 -5.14
CA MET A 13 4.78 0.00 -5.82
C MET A 13 5.34 -1.42 -5.68
N MET A 14 4.50 -2.32 -5.20
CA MET A 14 4.77 -3.74 -5.00
C MET A 14 3.70 -4.53 -5.76
N SER A 15 3.96 -5.82 -6.01
CA SER A 15 3.23 -6.76 -6.88
C SER A 15 3.52 -6.62 -8.38
N ASP A 16 3.35 -7.71 -9.12
CA ASP A 16 3.56 -7.77 -10.58
C ASP A 16 2.67 -6.78 -11.34
N SER A 17 1.49 -6.46 -10.79
CA SER A 17 0.57 -5.47 -11.34
C SER A 17 0.92 -4.02 -10.99
N GLN A 18 1.87 -3.81 -10.06
CA GLN A 18 2.24 -2.50 -9.51
C GLN A 18 1.06 -1.72 -8.88
N LEU A 19 0.01 -2.43 -8.46
CA LEU A 19 -1.20 -1.82 -7.88
C LEU A 19 -1.18 -1.75 -6.35
N HIS A 20 -0.22 -2.38 -5.68
CA HIS A 20 -0.08 -2.30 -4.23
C HIS A 20 0.95 -1.24 -3.89
N LEU A 21 0.63 -0.29 -3.02
CA LEU A 21 1.63 0.62 -2.47
C LEU A 21 2.05 0.10 -1.10
N SER A 22 3.31 -0.32 -0.97
CA SER A 22 3.85 -0.93 0.23
C SER A 22 4.94 -0.09 0.87
N ALA A 23 5.13 -0.27 2.17
CA ALA A 23 6.26 0.24 2.92
C ALA A 23 6.74 -0.82 3.91
N LYS A 24 8.03 -0.76 4.23
CA LYS A 24 8.61 -1.59 5.29
C LYS A 24 8.71 -0.74 6.56
N VAL A 25 8.07 -1.18 7.63
CA VAL A 25 8.19 -0.52 8.94
C VAL A 25 9.44 -0.98 9.68
N GLU A 26 9.80 -0.28 10.75
CA GLU A 26 11.03 -0.50 11.54
C GLU A 26 11.20 -1.95 12.00
N ASP A 27 10.11 -2.61 12.41
CA ASP A 27 10.08 -4.02 12.80
C ASP A 27 10.25 -5.02 11.63
N GLY A 28 10.56 -4.51 10.42
CA GLY A 28 10.78 -5.30 9.22
C GLY A 28 9.52 -5.84 8.54
N THR A 29 8.34 -5.55 9.10
CA THR A 29 7.04 -5.93 8.52
C THR A 29 6.74 -5.10 7.27
N THR A 30 6.29 -5.76 6.20
CA THR A 30 5.77 -5.07 5.02
C THR A 30 4.27 -4.80 5.20
N VAL A 31 3.90 -3.54 5.03
CA VAL A 31 2.52 -3.06 5.07
C VAL A 31 2.13 -2.41 3.75
N CYS A 32 0.84 -2.45 3.44
CA CYS A 32 0.26 -1.83 2.27
C CYS A 32 -0.74 -0.75 2.68
N LEU A 33 -0.92 0.26 1.83
CA LEU A 33 -2.07 1.15 1.93
C LEU A 33 -3.34 0.33 1.71
N ASP A 34 -4.40 0.72 2.43
CA ASP A 34 -5.69 0.04 2.38
C ASP A 34 -6.84 1.03 2.59
N GLY A 35 -7.97 0.77 1.94
CA GLY A 35 -9.19 1.55 2.13
C GLY A 35 -9.96 1.05 3.34
N SER A 36 -10.58 1.95 4.10
CA SER A 36 -11.53 1.54 5.15
C SER A 36 -12.98 1.76 4.72
N SER A 37 -13.93 1.28 5.55
CA SER A 37 -15.37 1.51 5.35
C SER A 37 -15.79 2.99 5.48
N ILE A 38 -14.93 3.80 6.10
CA ILE A 38 -15.02 5.26 6.19
C ILE A 38 -14.08 5.82 5.11
N PRO A 39 -14.34 7.00 4.52
CA PRO A 39 -13.41 7.66 3.60
C PRO A 39 -12.09 8.04 4.29
N SER A 40 -11.28 7.03 4.58
CA SER A 40 -9.98 7.10 5.22
C SER A 40 -9.09 6.02 4.61
N VAL A 41 -7.82 6.40 4.49
CA VAL A 41 -6.76 5.49 4.06
C VAL A 41 -6.06 5.01 5.33
N VAL A 42 -5.92 3.70 5.46
CA VAL A 42 -5.27 3.04 6.60
C VAL A 42 -4.08 2.22 6.12
N THR A 43 -3.27 1.76 7.06
CA THR A 43 -2.11 0.92 6.79
C THR A 43 -2.34 -0.45 7.41
N ASN A 44 -2.37 -1.48 6.58
CA ASN A 44 -2.59 -2.88 6.97
C ASN A 44 -1.46 -3.76 6.42
N LYS A 45 -1.38 -5.02 6.86
CA LYS A 45 -0.50 -5.98 6.20
C LYS A 45 -0.94 -6.15 4.74
N CYS A 46 0.02 -6.35 3.85
CA CYS A 46 -0.29 -6.55 2.45
C CYS A 46 -1.04 -7.87 2.25
N ASN A 47 -2.14 -7.81 1.50
CA ASN A 47 -2.88 -9.00 1.11
C ASN A 47 -2.15 -9.74 -0.01
N CYS A 48 -2.35 -11.05 -0.08
CA CYS A 48 -1.94 -11.88 -1.23
C CYS A 48 -0.45 -11.82 -1.60
N LEU A 49 0.44 -11.56 -0.63
CA LEU A 49 1.90 -11.57 -0.83
C LEU A 49 2.47 -12.97 -1.10
N SER A 50 1.72 -14.01 -0.76
CA SER A 50 2.08 -15.42 -0.98
C SER A 50 0.99 -16.04 -1.85
N GLY A 51 1.37 -16.96 -2.73
CA GLY A 51 0.56 -17.50 -3.84
C GLY A 51 -0.68 -18.33 -3.46
N ASP A 52 -1.43 -17.88 -2.45
CA ASP A 52 -2.74 -18.40 -2.09
C ASP A 52 -3.73 -18.10 -3.23
N SER A 53 -4.17 -19.15 -3.91
CA SER A 53 -5.05 -19.05 -5.08
C SER A 53 -6.45 -18.55 -4.75
N SER A 54 -6.85 -18.54 -3.47
CA SER A 54 -8.13 -18.01 -3.01
C SER A 54 -8.06 -16.55 -2.54
N CYS A 55 -6.89 -15.93 -2.60
CA CYS A 55 -6.71 -14.56 -2.14
C CYS A 55 -7.20 -13.58 -3.21
N ASP A 56 -8.00 -12.58 -2.81
CA ASP A 56 -8.46 -11.51 -3.70
C ASP A 56 -7.53 -10.29 -3.59
N PRO A 57 -6.56 -10.11 -4.53
CA PRO A 57 -5.65 -8.97 -4.51
C PRO A 57 -6.35 -7.66 -4.84
N ALA A 58 -7.55 -7.69 -5.45
CA ALA A 58 -8.29 -6.48 -5.78
C ALA A 58 -8.96 -5.83 -4.55
N SER A 59 -8.92 -6.48 -3.39
CA SER A 59 -9.39 -5.91 -2.14
C SER A 59 -8.51 -4.76 -1.62
N GLN A 60 -7.23 -4.71 -2.03
CA GLN A 60 -6.23 -3.77 -1.49
C GLN A 60 -5.39 -3.10 -2.59
N TRP A 61 -6.06 -2.49 -3.58
CA TRP A 61 -5.40 -1.87 -4.73
C TRP A 61 -5.49 -0.35 -4.72
N PHE A 62 -4.41 0.29 -5.14
CA PHE A 62 -4.33 1.73 -5.36
C PHE A 62 -3.81 1.99 -6.78
N LYS A 63 -4.56 2.81 -7.52
CA LYS A 63 -4.06 3.35 -8.79
C LYS A 63 -3.39 4.69 -8.54
N ILE A 64 -2.07 4.72 -8.69
CA ILE A 64 -1.30 5.96 -8.63
C ILE A 64 -1.33 6.59 -10.02
N ILE A 65 -1.87 7.82 -10.11
CA ILE A 65 -1.88 8.60 -11.34
C ILE A 65 -0.87 9.73 -11.16
N THR A 66 0.33 9.57 -11.68
CA THR A 66 1.32 10.64 -11.72
C THR A 66 0.89 11.66 -12.78
N THR A 67 0.42 12.81 -12.33
CA THR A 67 0.09 13.92 -13.23
C THR A 67 1.27 14.89 -13.29
N THR A 68 1.67 15.30 -14.48
CA THR A 68 2.61 16.41 -14.68
C THR A 68 1.84 17.72 -14.67
N ARG A 69 1.03 18.01 -13.65
CA ARG A 69 0.51 19.37 -13.47
C ARG A 69 1.71 20.26 -13.21
N SER A 70 2.22 20.90 -14.27
CA SER A 70 3.05 22.08 -14.14
C SER A 70 2.27 23.05 -13.26
N SER A 71 2.82 23.39 -12.11
CA SER A 71 2.32 24.48 -11.30
C SER A 71 2.38 25.74 -12.16
N SER A 72 1.26 26.09 -12.77
CA SER A 72 1.04 27.38 -13.43
C SER A 72 0.85 28.45 -12.37
#